data_AF-A0A7V5EKP1-F1
#
_entry.id   AF-A0A7V5EKP1-F1
#
_cell.length_a   1.000
_cell.length_b   1.000
_cell.length_c   1.000
_cell.angle_alpha   90.00
_cell.angle_beta   90.00
_cell.angle_gamma   90.00
#
_symmetry.space_group_name_H-M   'P 1'
#
loop_
_entity.id
_entity.type
_entity.pdbx_description
1 polymer ?
#
loop_
_entity_poly.entity_id
_entity_poly.type
_entity_poly.pdbx_seq_one_letter_code
_entity_poly.pdbx_strand_id
1 'polypeptide(L)' 'MVKAHSLHIPVMGLGFTMDTPAKVAQYGIDSVISIGDDVLIEKMRKVYCEKLKLPYEEITTKIEDFRAKRITSYLNLIND' A
#
# COMPACT_ATOMS: atom_id res chain seq x y z
N MET A 1 -28.08 -16.49 5.11
CA MET A 1 -26.78 -15.81 4.98
C MET A 1 -26.74 -14.72 6.03
N VAL A 2 -25.74 -14.71 6.91
CA VAL A 2 -25.56 -13.63 7.89
C VAL A 2 -25.18 -12.38 7.11
N LYS A 3 -25.94 -11.28 7.30
CA LYS A 3 -25.57 -9.97 6.77
C LYS A 3 -24.35 -9.49 7.56
N ALA A 4 -23.15 -9.70 7.03
CA ALA A 4 -21.95 -9.12 7.61
C ALA A 4 -22.07 -7.59 7.57
N HIS A 5 -21.68 -6.92 8.64
CA HIS A 5 -21.59 -5.46 8.64
C HIS A 5 -20.47 -5.06 7.67
N SER A 6 -20.76 -4.20 6.69
CA SER A 6 -19.70 -3.60 5.86
C SER A 6 -19.14 -2.37 6.59
N LEU A 7 -17.85 -2.37 6.87
CA LEU A 7 -17.15 -1.19 7.35
C LEU A 7 -16.24 -0.69 6.23
N HIS A 8 -16.29 0.62 5.99
CA HIS A 8 -15.38 1.30 5.06
C HIS A 8 -14.62 2.39 5.83
N ILE A 9 -13.29 2.37 5.76
CA ILE A 9 -12.46 3.42 6.34
C ILE A 9 -12.13 4.45 5.25
N PRO A 10 -12.55 5.73 5.40
CA PRO A 10 -12.30 6.76 4.41
C PRO A 10 -10.85 7.26 4.42
N VAL A 11 -10.54 8.18 3.51
CA VAL A 11 -9.24 8.85 3.45
C VAL A 11 -9.04 9.74 4.69
N MET A 12 -7.95 9.52 5.43
CA MET A 12 -7.59 10.36 6.60
C MET A 12 -6.36 11.23 6.34
N GLY A 13 -5.30 10.65 5.77
CA GLY A 13 -4.06 11.38 5.41
C GLY A 13 -3.11 10.43 4.69
N LEU A 14 -2.25 10.93 3.78
CA LEU A 14 -1.53 10.10 2.81
C LEU A 14 -0.86 8.85 3.43
N GLY A 15 -0.08 9.02 4.50
CA GLY A 15 0.58 7.91 5.19
C GLY A 15 -0.39 6.94 5.87
N PHE A 16 -1.41 7.46 6.59
CA PHE A 16 -2.43 6.64 7.22
C PHE A 16 -3.24 5.84 6.19
N THR A 17 -3.65 6.50 5.11
CA THR A 17 -4.43 5.91 4.04
C THR A 17 -3.65 4.80 3.33
N MET A 18 -2.35 4.96 3.07
CA MET A 18 -1.54 3.86 2.51
C MET A 18 -1.38 2.68 3.49
N ASP A 19 -1.20 2.96 4.78
CA ASP A 19 -0.89 1.93 5.79
C ASP A 19 -2.11 1.13 6.26
N THR A 20 -3.28 1.77 6.28
CA THR A 20 -4.50 1.21 6.89
C THR A 20 -4.94 -0.12 6.26
N PRO A 21 -5.01 -0.27 4.91
CA PRO A 21 -5.45 -1.51 4.29
C PRO A 21 -4.66 -2.74 4.76
N ALA A 22 -3.34 -2.64 4.88
CA ALA A 22 -2.49 -3.73 5.36
C ALA A 22 -2.84 -4.19 6.79
N LYS A 23 -3.32 -3.27 7.64
CA LYS A 23 -3.65 -3.56 9.04
C LYS A 23 -5.06 -4.12 9.21
N VAL A 24 -6.00 -3.67 8.40
CA VAL A 24 -7.42 -3.97 8.57
C VAL A 24 -7.95 -5.07 7.63
N ALA A 25 -7.22 -5.41 6.57
CA ALA A 25 -7.60 -6.43 5.60
C ALA A 25 -7.90 -7.79 6.24
N GLN A 26 -7.13 -8.19 7.27
CA GLN A 26 -7.35 -9.43 8.03
C GLN A 26 -8.73 -9.50 8.71
N TYR A 27 -9.39 -8.37 8.92
CA TYR A 27 -10.73 -8.28 9.51
C TYR A 27 -11.84 -8.17 8.45
N GLY A 28 -11.51 -8.24 7.16
CA GLY A 28 -12.47 -8.08 6.06
C GLY A 28 -13.05 -6.67 5.97
N ILE A 29 -12.30 -5.65 6.42
CA ILE A 29 -12.69 -4.24 6.36
C ILE A 29 -12.10 -3.60 5.11
N ASP A 30 -12.94 -2.93 4.34
CA ASP A 30 -12.49 -2.21 3.14
C ASP A 30 -11.87 -0.86 3.51
N SER A 31 -10.78 -0.53 2.83
CA SER A 31 -10.11 0.77 2.97
C SER A 31 -9.55 1.21 1.61
N VAL A 32 -8.90 2.36 1.58
CA VAL A 32 -8.45 3.03 0.36
C VAL A 32 -6.93 3.21 0.41
N ILE A 33 -6.23 3.04 -0.71
CA ILE A 33 -4.81 3.38 -0.85
C ILE A 33 -4.70 4.67 -1.66
N SER A 34 -3.94 5.65 -1.16
CA SER A 34 -3.67 6.87 -1.93
C SER A 34 -2.45 6.69 -2.82
N ILE A 35 -2.62 6.90 -4.13
CA ILE A 35 -1.55 6.81 -5.16
C ILE A 35 -0.97 8.17 -5.57
N GLY A 36 -1.31 9.23 -4.82
CA GLY A 36 -0.95 10.61 -5.16
C GLY A 36 0.54 10.92 -5.01
N ASP A 37 1.25 10.25 -4.10
CA ASP A 37 2.65 10.49 -3.78
C ASP A 37 3.46 9.20 -3.92
N ASP A 38 4.24 9.11 -5.00
CA ASP A 38 5.04 7.92 -5.31
C ASP A 38 6.29 7.78 -4.43
N VAL A 39 6.82 8.89 -3.92
CA VAL A 39 7.98 8.89 -3.01
C VAL A 39 7.58 8.29 -1.67
N LEU A 40 6.40 8.65 -1.17
CA LEU A 40 5.86 8.08 0.05
C LEU A 40 5.51 6.60 -0.13
N ILE A 41 4.94 6.21 -1.27
CA ILE A 41 4.67 4.81 -1.61
C ILE A 41 5.96 3.98 -1.57
N GLU A 42 7.04 4.46 -2.20
CA GLU A 42 8.30 3.73 -2.23
C GLU A 42 8.90 3.57 -0.82
N LYS A 43 8.82 4.62 0.01
CA LYS A 43 9.23 4.55 1.43
C LYS A 43 8.39 3.54 2.21
N MET A 44 7.08 3.52 1.99
CA MET A 44 6.18 2.56 2.63
C MET A 44 6.49 1.13 2.20
N ARG A 45 6.72 0.91 0.90
CA ARG A 45 7.16 -0.38 0.34
C ARG A 45 8.43 -0.86 1.01
N LYS A 46 9.44 0.01 1.16
CA LYS A 46 10.68 -0.29 1.88
C LYS A 46 10.42 -0.78 3.30
N VAL A 47 9.61 -0.06 4.07
CA VAL A 47 9.26 -0.42 5.46
C VAL A 47 8.60 -1.80 5.52
N TYR A 48 7.69 -2.12 4.60
CA TYR A 48 7.03 -3.42 4.56
C TYR A 48 7.97 -4.55 4.12
N CYS A 49 8.79 -4.34 3.09
CA CYS A 49 9.78 -5.32 2.67
C CYS A 49 10.80 -5.62 3.79
N GLU A 50 11.27 -4.60 4.50
CA GLU A 50 12.17 -4.79 5.67
C GLU A 50 11.49 -5.58 6.79
N LYS A 51 10.24 -5.25 7.14
CA LYS A 51 9.47 -5.96 8.17
C LYS A 51 9.20 -7.42 7.82
N LEU A 52 8.87 -7.69 6.55
CA LEU A 52 8.53 -9.03 6.05
C LEU A 52 9.76 -9.81 5.57
N LYS A 53 10.96 -9.21 5.63
CA LYS A 53 12.22 -9.78 5.10
C LYS A 53 12.13 -10.18 3.62
N LEU A 54 11.42 -9.38 2.84
CA LEU A 54 11.26 -9.55 1.40
C LEU A 54 12.39 -8.84 0.65
N PRO A 55 12.78 -9.33 -0.53
CA PRO A 55 13.75 -8.65 -1.37
C PRO A 55 13.22 -7.27 -1.75
N TYR A 56 14.07 -6.25 -1.56
CA TYR A 56 13.75 -4.86 -1.89
C TYR A 56 14.83 -4.29 -2.80
N GLU A 57 14.42 -3.90 -4.01
CA GLU A 57 15.22 -3.11 -4.93
C GLU A 57 14.58 -1.73 -5.06
N GLU A 58 15.34 -0.67 -4.82
CA GLU A 58 14.83 0.70 -4.89
C GLU A 58 14.61 1.14 -6.35
N ILE A 59 13.39 1.58 -6.65
CA ILE A 59 13.05 2.10 -7.97
C ILE A 59 13.42 3.58 -7.99
N THR A 60 14.52 3.92 -8.65
CA THR A 60 15.00 5.31 -8.73
C THR A 60 14.25 6.12 -9.79
N THR A 61 14.29 7.45 -9.69
CA THR A 61 13.67 8.38 -10.66
C THR A 61 14.36 8.39 -12.04
N LYS A 62 15.50 7.69 -12.18
CA LYS A 62 16.26 7.59 -13.44
C LYS A 62 15.68 6.54 -14.39
N ILE A 63 14.74 5.73 -13.93
CA ILE A 63 14.13 4.66 -14.70
C ILE A 63 12.89 5.21 -15.41
N GLU A 64 12.68 4.80 -16.66
CA GLU A 64 11.44 5.10 -17.39
C GLU A 64 10.22 4.54 -16.64
N ASP A 65 9.17 5.35 -16.53
CA ASP A 65 7.94 5.04 -15.79
C ASP A 65 8.15 4.65 -14.31
N PHE A 66 9.18 5.22 -13.66
CA PHE A 66 9.48 4.95 -12.25
C PHE A 66 8.26 5.09 -11.34
N ARG A 67 7.38 6.07 -11.60
CA ARG A 67 6.16 6.31 -10.82
C ARG A 67 5.19 5.14 -10.91
N ALA A 68 4.88 4.69 -12.11
CA ALA A 68 3.97 3.56 -12.32
C ALA A 68 4.56 2.28 -11.71
N LYS A 69 5.86 2.04 -11.93
CA LYS A 69 6.57 0.88 -11.35
C LYS A 69 6.52 0.87 -9.82
N ARG A 70 6.78 2.00 -9.16
CA ARG A 70 6.67 2.14 -7.69
C ARG A 70 5.28 1.79 -7.18
N ILE A 71 4.25 2.37 -7.80
CA ILE A 71 2.85 2.14 -7.43
C ILE A 71 2.49 0.67 -7.62
N THR A 72 2.77 0.10 -8.79
CA THR A 72 2.49 -1.31 -9.09
C THR A 72 3.21 -2.25 -8.12
N SER A 73 4.50 -2.05 -7.87
CA SER A 73 5.26 -2.89 -6.95
C SER A 73 4.72 -2.82 -5.52
N TYR A 74 4.26 -1.66 -5.07
CA TYR A 74 3.63 -1.53 -3.75
C TYR A 74 2.24 -2.19 -3.69
N LEU A 75 1.40 -2.01 -4.70
CA LEU A 75 0.08 -2.63 -4.73
C LEU A 75 0.18 -4.16 -4.77
N ASN A 76 1.13 -4.71 -5.54
CA ASN A 76 1.39 -6.15 -5.55
C ASN A 76 1.82 -6.65 -4.16
N LEU A 77 2.73 -5.93 -3.49
CA LEU A 77 3.17 -6.28 -2.12
C LEU A 77 2.02 -6.35 -1.11
N ILE A 78 0.98 -5.52 -1.27
CA ILE A 78 -0.18 -5.49 -0.37
C ILE A 78 -1.21 -6.56 -0.72
N ASN A 79 -1.26 -6.98 -1.99
CA ASN A 79 -2.23 -7.95 -2.48
C ASN A 79 -1.80 -9.41 -2.24
N ASP A 80 -0.50 -9.67 -2.14
CA ASP A 80 0.09 -10.99 -1.85
C ASP A 80 -0.10 -11.40 -0.38
#